data_AF-A0A142PCP5-F1
#
_entry.id   AF-A0A142PCP5-F1
#
_cell.length_a   1.000
_cell.length_b   1.000
_cell.length_c   1.000
_cell.angle_alpha   90.00
_cell.angle_beta   90.00
_cell.angle_gamma   90.00
#
_symmetry.space_group_name_H-M   'P 1'
#
loop_
_entity.id
_entity.type
_entity.pdbx_description
1 polymer ?
#
loop_
_entity_poly.entity_id
_entity_poly.type
_entity_poly.pdbx_seq_one_letter_code
_entity_poly.pdbx_strand_id
1 'polypeptide(L)'
;MNTVDVLARTEIIDEQAVIDGASLIRRLVSERRMPAAREAACIDNPPLTLYGAFRQGVADHAARRANPYRAGSRFWALWEEGRLEAETSGR
;
A
#
# COMPACT_ATOMS: atom_id res chain seq x y z
N MET A 1 28.70 -18.84 16.54
CA MET A 1 27.38 -19.43 16.17
C MET A 1 26.48 -19.19 17.37
N ASN A 2 25.51 -18.29 17.26
CA ASN A 2 24.66 -17.89 18.40
C ASN A 2 23.43 -18.80 18.42
N THR A 3 23.34 -19.67 19.43
CA THR A 3 22.15 -20.50 19.67
C THR A 3 21.14 -19.69 20.47
N VAL A 4 19.90 -19.64 19.97
CA VAL A 4 18.78 -19.00 20.66
C VAL A 4 18.08 -20.08 21.47
N ASP A 5 18.10 -19.96 22.79
CA ASP A 5 17.36 -20.85 23.69
C ASP A 5 15.89 -20.44 23.72
N VAL A 6 15.02 -21.33 23.25
CA VAL A 6 13.56 -21.14 23.29
C VAL A 6 13.05 -21.64 24.64
N LEU A 7 12.73 -20.71 25.53
CA LEU A 7 12.08 -21.02 26.80
C LEU A 7 10.59 -21.27 26.57
N ALA A 8 10.18 -22.53 26.57
CA ALA A 8 8.78 -22.89 26.62
C ALA A 8 8.23 -22.56 28.03
N ARG A 9 7.34 -21.57 28.12
CA ARG A 9 6.59 -21.27 29.35
C ARG A 9 5.18 -21.86 29.23
N THR A 10 4.81 -22.68 30.21
CA THR A 10 3.45 -23.23 30.34
C THR A 10 2.56 -22.22 31.06
N GLU A 11 2.28 -21.09 30.43
CA GLU A 11 1.27 -20.15 30.92
C GLU A 11 -0.10 -20.59 30.38
N ILE A 12 -1.12 -20.58 31.24
CA ILE A 12 -2.50 -20.84 30.82
C ILE A 12 -2.93 -19.63 30.00
N ILE A 13 -3.19 -19.85 28.72
CA ILE A 13 -3.69 -18.81 27.82
C ILE A 13 -5.14 -18.54 28.21
N ASP A 14 -5.43 -17.30 28.62
CA ASP A 14 -6.81 -16.84 28.78
C ASP A 14 -7.48 -16.83 27.41
N GLU A 15 -8.43 -17.75 27.20
CA GLU A 15 -9.17 -17.86 25.93
C GLU A 15 -9.93 -16.57 25.59
N GLN A 16 -10.26 -15.73 26.57
CA GLN A 16 -10.88 -14.42 26.35
C GLN A 16 -9.88 -13.36 25.84
N ALA A 17 -8.59 -13.57 26.09
CA ALA A 17 -7.49 -12.75 25.56
C ALA A 17 -7.00 -13.25 24.19
N VAL A 18 -7.47 -14.40 23.72
CA VAL A 18 -7.15 -14.93 22.39
C VAL A 18 -8.00 -14.21 21.35
N ILE A 19 -7.37 -13.29 20.64
CA ILE A 19 -7.96 -12.69 19.45
C ILE A 19 -7.93 -13.73 18.33
N ASP A 20 -9.10 -14.24 17.94
CA ASP A 20 -9.24 -15.00 16.70
C ASP A 20 -8.78 -14.14 15.52
N GLY A 21 -7.71 -14.57 14.85
CA GLY A 21 -7.12 -13.87 13.73
C GLY A 21 -8.11 -13.66 12.58
N ALA A 22 -9.05 -14.59 12.36
CA ALA A 22 -10.07 -14.44 11.34
C ALA A 22 -11.07 -13.33 11.69
N SER A 23 -11.49 -13.26 12.94
CA SER A 23 -12.35 -12.19 13.46
C SER A 23 -11.66 -10.82 13.43
N LEU A 24 -10.36 -10.74 13.75
CA LEU A 24 -9.58 -9.51 13.64
C LEU A 24 -9.52 -9.00 12.19
N ILE A 25 -9.22 -9.88 11.24
CA ILE A 25 -9.17 -9.54 9.81
C ILE A 25 -10.55 -9.08 9.34
N ARG A 26 -11.62 -9.79 9.69
CA ARG A 26 -12.99 -9.39 9.33
C ARG A 26 -13.35 -8.03 9.88
N ARG A 27 -13.02 -7.75 11.15
CA ARG A 27 -13.26 -6.46 11.77
C ARG A 27 -12.51 -5.34 11.04
N LEU A 28 -11.22 -5.53 10.77
CA LEU A 28 -10.40 -4.57 10.04
C LEU A 28 -10.90 -4.33 8.60
N VAL A 29 -11.37 -5.37 7.92
CA VAL A 29 -11.98 -5.25 6.58
C VAL A 29 -13.32 -4.53 6.65
N SER A 30 -14.14 -4.79 7.67
CA SER A 30 -15.44 -4.13 7.84
C SER A 30 -15.34 -2.66 8.27
N GLU A 31 -14.31 -2.31 9.06
CA GLU A 31 -14.02 -0.95 9.50
C GLU A 31 -13.25 -0.15 8.43
N ARG A 32 -12.75 -0.82 7.38
CA ARG A 32 -12.17 -0.15 6.21
C ARG A 32 -13.28 0.65 5.52
N ARG A 33 -13.36 1.94 5.88
CA ARG A 33 -14.13 2.95 5.14
C ARG A 33 -13.97 2.69 3.65
N MET A 34 -15.10 2.57 2.96
CA MET A 34 -15.17 2.59 1.50
C MET A 34 -14.23 3.70 1.00
N PRO A 35 -13.29 3.42 0.09
CA PRO A 35 -12.49 4.48 -0.51
C PRO A 35 -13.48 5.48 -1.10
N ALA A 36 -13.24 6.76 -0.87
CA ALA A 36 -14.13 7.82 -1.33
C ALA A 36 -14.44 7.58 -2.82
N ALA A 37 -15.72 7.66 -3.20
CA ALA A 37 -16.26 7.27 -4.50
C ALA A 37 -15.75 8.07 -5.73
N ARG A 38 -14.58 8.70 -5.62
CA ARG A 38 -13.93 9.55 -6.64
C ARG A 38 -12.41 9.36 -6.72
N GLU A 39 -11.84 8.32 -6.13
CA GLU A 39 -10.46 7.97 -6.46
C GLU A 39 -10.44 7.33 -7.84
N ALA A 40 -9.79 7.97 -8.82
CA ALA A 40 -9.58 7.38 -10.13
C ALA A 40 -8.91 6.01 -9.98
N ALA A 41 -9.23 5.06 -10.86
CA ALA A 41 -8.71 3.70 -10.73
C ALA A 41 -7.16 3.70 -10.74
N CYS A 42 -6.58 3.02 -9.75
CA CYS A 42 -5.15 2.71 -9.70
C CYS A 42 -4.86 1.42 -10.48
N ILE A 43 -3.61 1.21 -10.85
CA ILE A 43 -3.16 -0.08 -11.38
C ILE A 43 -2.86 -1.06 -10.23
N ASP A 44 -3.20 -2.33 -10.42
CA ASP A 44 -3.09 -3.34 -9.34
C ASP A 44 -1.64 -3.71 -9.01
N ASN A 45 -0.78 -3.77 -10.02
CA ASN A 45 0.62 -4.19 -9.87
C ASN A 45 1.56 -3.12 -10.41
N PRO A 46 1.75 -2.01 -9.67
CA PRO A 46 2.64 -0.96 -10.11
C PRO A 46 4.11 -1.39 -10.04
N PRO A 47 4.96 -0.88 -10.96
CA PRO A 47 6.38 -1.20 -10.93
C PRO A 47 7.01 -0.71 -9.62
N LEU A 48 7.81 -1.56 -8.97
CA LEU A 48 8.52 -1.25 -7.72
C LEU A 48 9.96 -0.79 -7.94
N THR A 49 10.24 -0.21 -9.11
CA THR A 49 11.51 0.44 -9.44
C THR A 49 11.31 1.95 -9.47
N LEU A 50 12.32 2.72 -9.08
CA LEU A 50 12.23 4.18 -9.02
C LEU A 50 11.89 4.78 -10.41
N TYR A 51 12.62 4.35 -11.43
CA TYR A 51 12.34 4.76 -12.81
C TYR A 51 10.98 4.27 -13.31
N GLY A 52 10.57 3.05 -12.91
CA GLY A 52 9.25 2.53 -13.22
C GLY A 52 8.12 3.38 -12.65
N ALA A 53 8.25 3.82 -11.39
CA ALA A 53 7.26 4.71 -10.76
C ALA A 53 7.12 6.05 -11.48
N PHE A 54 8.24 6.64 -11.88
CA PHE A 54 8.24 7.85 -12.70
C PHE A 54 7.53 7.64 -14.05
N ARG A 55 7.90 6.59 -14.80
CA ARG A 55 7.26 6.26 -16.09
C ARG A 55 5.77 5.96 -15.95
N GLN A 56 5.38 5.34 -14.84
CA GLN A 56 3.99 5.06 -14.52
C GLN A 56 3.20 6.37 -14.32
N GLY A 57 3.78 7.37 -13.64
CA GLY A 57 3.18 8.71 -13.50
C GLY A 57 2.89 9.40 -14.83
N VAL A 58 3.85 9.32 -15.76
CA VAL A 58 3.69 9.85 -17.13
C VAL A 58 2.52 9.15 -17.85
N ALA A 59 2.47 7.82 -17.80
CA ALA A 59 1.42 7.04 -18.46
C ALA A 59 0.04 7.24 -17.83
N ASP A 60 -0.02 7.39 -16.52
CA ASP A 60 -1.25 7.58 -15.76
C ASP A 60 -1.85 8.97 -15.94
N HIS A 61 -1.04 9.99 -16.19
CA HIS A 61 -1.53 11.33 -16.54
C HIS A 61 -2.44 11.29 -17.77
N ALA A 62 -1.97 10.68 -18.86
CA ALA A 62 -2.74 10.55 -20.10
C ALA A 62 -4.02 9.72 -19.90
N ALA A 63 -3.97 8.70 -19.03
CA ALA A 63 -5.09 7.82 -18.76
C ALA A 63 -6.01 8.28 -17.61
N ARG A 64 -5.72 9.44 -16.99
CA ARG A 64 -6.43 9.98 -15.82
C ARG A 64 -6.57 8.97 -14.68
N ARG A 65 -5.52 8.20 -14.41
CA ARG A 65 -5.46 7.22 -13.31
C ARG A 65 -4.89 7.85 -12.04
N ALA A 66 -5.25 7.30 -10.88
CA ALA A 66 -4.71 7.76 -9.61
C ALA A 66 -3.37 7.08 -9.28
N ASN A 67 -2.67 7.65 -8.31
CA ASN A 67 -1.38 7.16 -7.84
C ASN A 67 -1.55 5.80 -7.12
N PRO A 68 -0.94 4.71 -7.63
CA PRO A 68 -1.08 3.39 -7.04
C PRO A 68 -0.19 3.19 -5.79
N TYR A 69 0.74 4.11 -5.50
CA TYR A 69 1.68 3.98 -4.41
C TYR A 69 1.15 4.58 -3.10
N ARG A 70 1.60 4.01 -1.98
CA ARG A 70 1.26 4.53 -0.65
C ARG A 70 1.76 5.98 -0.49
N ALA A 71 0.86 6.88 -0.07
CA ALA A 71 1.19 8.27 0.25
C ALA A 71 2.39 8.36 1.21
N GLY A 72 3.32 9.28 0.92
CA GLY A 72 4.56 9.47 1.68
C GLY A 72 5.69 8.49 1.33
N SER A 73 5.46 7.51 0.47
CA SER A 73 6.55 6.65 -0.05
C SER A 73 7.40 7.36 -1.11
N ARG A 74 8.63 6.88 -1.32
CA ARG A 74 9.50 7.40 -2.39
C ARG A 74 8.89 7.19 -3.78
N PHE A 75 8.21 6.06 -3.99
CA PHE A 75 7.53 5.76 -5.25
C PHE A 75 6.37 6.72 -5.51
N TRP A 76 5.62 7.11 -4.46
CA TRP A 76 4.55 8.10 -4.57
C TRP A 76 5.07 9.44 -5.09
N ALA A 77 6.19 9.92 -4.55
CA ALA A 77 6.81 11.17 -4.98
C ALA A 77 7.29 11.12 -6.44
N LEU A 78 7.92 10.01 -6.86
CA LEU A 78 8.40 9.84 -8.23
C LEU A 78 7.26 9.72 -9.25
N TRP A 79 6.17 9.08 -8.87
CA TRP A 79 4.97 9.05 -9.71
C TRP A 79 4.39 10.45 -9.91
N GLU A 80 4.30 11.26 -8.85
CA GLU A 80 3.83 12.66 -8.97
C GLU A 80 4.75 13.49 -9.86
N GLU A 81 6.06 13.31 -9.75
CA GLU A 81 7.05 13.96 -10.62
C GLU A 81 6.80 13.63 -12.10
N GLY A 82 6.64 12.35 -12.43
CA GLY A 82 6.30 11.93 -13.80
C GLY A 82 4.95 12.46 -14.29
N ARG A 83 3.94 12.52 -13.42
CA ARG A 83 2.62 13.08 -13.75
C ARG A 83 2.72 14.58 -14.06
N LEU A 84 3.47 15.34 -13.25
CA LEU A 84 3.70 16.78 -13.45
C LEU A 84 4.52 17.05 -14.71
N GLU A 85 5.52 16.22 -15.01
CA GLU A 85 6.30 16.32 -16.25
C GLU A 85 5.41 16.11 -17.49
N ALA A 86 4.52 15.12 -17.46
CA ALA A 86 3.57 14.88 -18.53
C ALA A 86 2.58 16.05 -18.70
N GLU A 87 2.12 16.64 -17.59
CA GLU A 87 1.22 17.80 -17.59
C GLU A 87 1.87 19.06 -18.20
N THR A 88 3.17 19.24 -17.93
CA THR A 88 3.94 20.42 -18.36
C THR A 88 4.52 20.29 -19.76
N SER A 89 4.86 19.08 -20.20
CA SER A 89 5.39 18.80 -21.55
C SER A 89 4.32 18.82 -22.65
N GLY A 90 3.03 18.75 -22.28
CA GLY A 90 1.91 18.83 -23.23
C GLY A 90 1.47 20.26 -23.61
N ARG A 91 2.13 21.30 -23.06
CA ARG A 91 1.94 22.71 -23.43
C ARG A 91 2.98 23.15 -24.45
#